data_AF-A0A7W1YDY2-F1
#
_entry.id   AF-A0A7W1YDY2-F1
#
_cell.length_a   1.000
_cell.length_b   1.000
_cell.length_c   1.000
_cell.angle_alpha   90.00
_cell.angle_beta   90.00
_cell.angle_gamma   90.00
#
_symmetry.space_group_name_H-M   'P 1'
#
loop_
_entity.id
_entity.type
_entity.pdbx_description
1 polymer ?
#
loop_
_entity_poly.entity_id
_entity_poly.type
_entity_poly.pdbx_seq_one_letter_code
_entity_poly.pdbx_strand_id
1 'polypeptide(L)' 'MDRAFYFESSAEPYVADAAVLCCFDQRIRLVVEKFLVRRGILKPDMVVVAGGAKTLASPRNDFERDFILEQVRM' A
#
# COMPACT_ATOMS: atom_id res chain seq x y z
N MET A 1 2.06 -35.21 3.43
CA MET A 1 1.80 -33.85 3.93
C MET A 1 1.69 -32.96 2.71
N ASP A 2 0.47 -32.68 2.26
CA ASP A 2 0.25 -31.75 1.15
C ASP A 2 0.42 -30.32 1.67
N ARG A 3 1.48 -29.64 1.23
CA ARG A 3 1.66 -28.22 1.53
C ARG A 3 0.66 -27.42 0.70
N ALA A 4 -0.19 -26.63 1.35
CA ALA A 4 -1.18 -25.78 0.67
C ALA A 4 -0.53 -24.71 -0.22
N PHE A 5 0.69 -24.28 0.12
CA PHE A 5 1.51 -23.42 -0.73
C PHE A 5 3.00 -23.63 -0.42
N TYR A 6 3.85 -23.50 -1.44
CA TYR A 6 5.30 -23.39 -1.30
C TYR A 6 5.71 -21.98 -1.73
N PHE A 7 6.52 -21.31 -0.90
CA PHE A 7 7.04 -19.99 -1.17
C PHE A 7 8.50 -19.92 -0.72
N GLU A 8 9.34 -19.35 -1.57
CA GLU A 8 10.74 -19.07 -1.30
C GLU A 8 10.95 -17.56 -1.39
N SER A 9 11.47 -16.96 -0.32
CA SER A 9 11.80 -15.54 -0.26
C SER A 9 13.30 -15.36 -0.43
N SER A 10 13.71 -14.29 -1.09
CA SER A 10 15.12 -13.88 -1.09
C SER A 10 15.58 -13.57 0.33
N ALA A 11 16.85 -13.87 0.61
CA ALA A 11 17.54 -13.47 1.84
C ALA A 11 18.18 -12.07 1.74
N GLU A 12 18.20 -11.47 0.54
CA GLU A 12 18.72 -10.13 0.32
C GLU A 12 17.81 -9.06 0.96
N PRO A 13 18.37 -7.90 1.36
CA PRO A 13 17.57 -6.79 1.86
C PRO A 13 16.47 -6.39 0.89
N TYR A 14 15.24 -6.29 1.39
CA TYR A 14 14.11 -5.85 0.60
C TYR A 14 14.24 -4.36 0.25
N VAL A 15 13.98 -4.03 -1.02
CA VAL A 15 13.90 -2.65 -1.51
C VAL A 15 12.64 -2.51 -2.35
N ALA A 16 11.72 -1.65 -1.89
CA ALA A 16 10.51 -1.28 -2.61
C ALA A 16 10.80 -0.21 -3.67
N ASP A 17 10.01 -0.20 -4.74
CA ASP A 17 10.05 0.85 -5.76
C ASP A 17 9.38 2.14 -5.26
N ALA A 18 8.34 1.99 -4.44
CA ALA A 18 7.59 3.10 -3.83
C ALA A 18 6.75 2.62 -2.64
N ALA A 19 6.52 3.51 -1.68
CA ALA A 19 5.41 3.39 -0.73
C ALA A 19 4.14 4.00 -1.35
N VAL A 20 3.06 3.24 -1.41
CA VAL A 20 1.82 3.62 -2.10
C VAL A 20 0.65 3.62 -1.13
N LEU A 21 0.08 4.80 -0.87
CA LEU A 21 -1.13 4.94 -0.06
C LEU A 21 -2.38 4.91 -0.95
N CYS A 22 -3.31 3.99 -0.71
CA CYS A 22 -4.58 3.93 -1.43
C CYS A 22 -5.77 3.51 -0.56
N CYS A 23 -6.98 3.67 -1.10
CA CYS A 23 -8.20 3.18 -0.45
C CYS A 23 -8.31 1.65 -0.61
N PHE A 24 -8.86 0.94 0.39
CA PHE A 24 -9.19 -0.50 0.25
C PHE A 24 -10.38 -0.79 -0.66
N ASP A 25 -11.01 0.24 -1.23
CA ASP A 25 -12.16 0.08 -2.11
C ASP A 25 -11.81 -0.83 -3.31
N GLN A 26 -12.41 -2.02 -3.31
CA GLN A 26 -12.13 -3.06 -4.30
C GLN A 26 -12.39 -2.58 -5.74
N ARG A 27 -13.29 -1.61 -5.93
CA ARG A 27 -13.63 -1.06 -7.26
C ARG A 27 -12.44 -0.35 -7.90
N ILE A 28 -11.52 0.21 -7.11
CA ILE A 28 -10.36 0.94 -7.61
C ILE A 28 -9.08 0.10 -7.69
N ARG A 29 -9.08 -1.12 -7.12
CA ARG A 29 -7.89 -1.97 -7.04
C ARG A 29 -7.22 -2.18 -8.40
N LEU A 30 -8.00 -2.59 -9.40
CA LEU A 30 -7.48 -2.88 -10.73
C LEU A 30 -6.87 -1.65 -11.41
N VAL A 31 -7.47 -0.47 -11.25
CA VAL A 31 -6.94 0.75 -11.86
C VAL A 31 -5.65 1.21 -11.17
N VAL A 32 -5.56 1.07 -9.85
CA VAL A 32 -4.33 1.36 -9.09
C VAL A 32 -3.20 0.43 -9.54
N GLU A 33 -3.43 -0.88 -9.61
CA GLU A 33 -2.43 -1.85 -10.06
C GLU A 33 -1.95 -1.54 -11.49
N LYS A 34 -2.86 -1.29 -12.43
CA LYS A 34 -2.50 -0.92 -13.81
C LYS A 34 -1.75 0.42 -13.89
N PHE A 35 -2.10 1.37 -13.04
CA PHE A 35 -1.41 2.66 -12.98
C PHE A 35 0.03 2.48 -12.51
N LEU A 36 0.27 1.75 -11.41
CA LEU A 36 1.61 1.53 -10.87
C LEU A 36 2.52 0.83 -11.88
N VAL A 37 2.04 -0.23 -12.52
CA VAL A 37 2.79 -0.94 -13.57
C VAL A 37 3.16 0.00 -14.73
N ARG A 38 2.23 0.83 -15.19
CA ARG A 38 2.50 1.83 -16.26
C ARG A 38 3.46 2.93 -15.83
N ARG A 39 3.62 3.17 -14.53
CA ARG A 39 4.61 4.09 -13.97
C ARG A 39 5.96 3.42 -13.70
N GLY A 40 6.11 2.13 -13.99
CA GLY A 40 7.33 1.37 -13.72
C GLY A 40 7.50 0.99 -12.25
N ILE A 41 6.43 1.08 -11.44
CA ILE A 41 6.42 0.68 -10.04
C ILE A 41 5.93 -0.78 -10.00
N LEU A 42 6.85 -1.72 -9.81
CA LEU A 42 6.60 -3.17 -9.86
C LEU A 42 6.61 -3.82 -8.47
N LYS A 43 7.33 -3.23 -7.52
CA LYS A 43 7.43 -3.63 -6.11
C LYS A 43 6.91 -2.51 -5.19
N PRO A 44 5.60 -2.17 -5.24
CA PRO A 44 5.03 -1.18 -4.33
C PRO A 44 4.81 -1.76 -2.93
N ASP A 45 5.18 -1.01 -1.91
CA ASP A 45 4.71 -1.22 -0.53
C ASP A 45 3.34 -0.54 -0.38
N MET A 46 2.29 -1.35 -0.40
CA MET A 46 0.92 -0.86 -0.37
C MET A 46 0.46 -0.58 1.07
N VAL A 47 0.16 0.69 1.36
CA VAL A 47 -0.55 1.12 2.57
C VAL A 47 -2.02 1.31 2.19
N VAL A 48 -2.86 0.34 2.55
CA VAL A 48 -4.26 0.27 2.10
C VAL A 48 -5.22 0.55 3.26
N VAL A 49 -5.87 1.71 3.25
CA VAL A 49 -6.65 2.21 4.41
C VAL A 49 -7.99 2.82 3.99
N ALA A 50 -8.94 2.94 4.93
CA ALA A 50 -10.21 3.60 4.64
C ALA A 50 -9.95 5.05 4.20
N GLY A 51 -10.54 5.46 3.06
CA GLY A 51 -10.39 6.84 2.56
C GLY A 51 -9.07 7.14 1.85
N GLY A 52 -8.04 6.29 1.98
CA GLY A 52 -6.75 6.45 1.31
C GLY A 52 -6.10 7.82 1.57
N ALA A 53 -5.60 8.47 0.51
CA ALA A 53 -4.96 9.79 0.62
C ALA A 53 -5.88 10.90 1.15
N LYS A 54 -7.21 10.74 1.06
CA LYS A 54 -8.15 11.72 1.63
C LYS A 54 -7.95 11.86 3.13
N THR A 55 -7.63 10.77 3.81
CA THR A 55 -7.42 10.73 5.26
C THR A 55 -6.19 11.54 5.68
N LEU A 56 -5.21 11.73 4.79
CA LEU A 56 -4.06 12.62 5.01
C LEU A 56 -4.31 14.07 4.59
N ALA A 57 -5.05 14.29 3.50
CA ALA A 57 -5.19 15.60 2.87
C ALA A 57 -6.42 16.40 3.35
N SER A 58 -7.37 15.75 4.03
CA SER A 58 -8.59 16.40 4.50
C SER A 58 -8.31 17.29 5.73
N PRO A 59 -8.70 18.58 5.71
CA PRO A 59 -8.46 19.50 6.83
C PRO A 59 -9.37 19.27 8.04
N ARG A 60 -10.25 18.25 8.00
CA ARG A 60 -11.36 18.11 8.96
C ARG A 60 -11.07 17.24 10.18
N ASN A 61 -9.96 16.50 10.22
CA ASN A 61 -9.70 15.58 11.34
C ASN A 61 -8.22 15.28 11.54
N ASP A 62 -7.56 15.99 12.46
CA ASP A 62 -6.15 15.78 12.79
C ASP A 62 -5.88 14.36 13.34
N PHE A 63 -6.83 13.78 14.08
CA PHE A 63 -6.70 12.43 14.64
C PHE A 63 -6.58 11.35 13.56
N GLU A 64 -7.41 11.42 12.51
CA GLU A 64 -7.36 10.46 11.40
C GLU A 64 -6.04 10.56 10.63
N ARG A 65 -5.53 11.78 10.43
CA ARG A 65 -4.23 11.99 9.80
C ARG A 65 -3.11 11.39 10.65
N ASP A 66 -3.09 11.68 11.95
CA ASP A 66 -2.04 11.22 12.85
C ASP A 66 -2.05 9.69 12.97
N PHE A 67 -3.24 9.08 13.08
CA PHE A 67 -3.39 7.62 13.08
C PHE A 67 -2.78 6.97 11.83
N ILE A 68 -3.05 7.51 10.62
CA ILE A 68 -2.47 6.98 9.39
C ILE A 68 -0.96 7.26 9.31
N LEU A 69 -0.50 8.43 9.74
CA LEU A 69 0.92 8.75 9.75
C LEU A 69 1.70 7.82 10.68
N GLU A 70 1.16 7.41 11.81
CA GLU A 70 1.77 6.39 12.68
C GLU A 70 1.90 5.02 12.01
N GLN A 71 1.00 4.67 11.08
CA GLN A 71 1.12 3.42 10.30
C GLN A 71 2.17 3.51 9.17
N VAL A 72 2.50 4.72 8.71
CA VAL A 72 3.43 4.95 7.59
C VAL A 72 4.84 5.33 8.08
N ARG A 73 4.95 5.90 9.28
CA ARG A 73 6.24 6.19 9.93
C ARG A 73 6.87 4.86 10.37
N MET A 74 7.71 4.29 9.49
CA MET A 74 8.70 3.27 9.85
C MET A 74 9.76 3.84 10.80
#